data_AF-A0A8X8DJH7-F1
#
_entry.id   AF-A0A8X8DJH7-F1
#
_cell.length_a   1.000
_cell.length_b   1.000
_cell.length_c   1.000
_cell.angle_alpha   90.00
_cell.angle_beta   90.00
_cell.angle_gamma   90.00
#
_symmetry.space_group_name_H-M   'P 1'
#
loop_
_entity.id
_entity.type
_entity.pdbx_description
1 polymer ?
#
loop_
_entity_poly.entity_id
_entity_poly.type
_entity_poly.pdbx_seq_one_letter_code
_entity_poly.pdbx_strand_id
1 'polypeptide(L)'
;MVNVIGLDSDKVQQLCDAANQDVDEDNKGNYAVSGGVMGVEAVEAKAKSFKARMIVRLVVAGAFHTSFMEPAVSRLESALAAIEIRQPRIPVISNIDAQSHADPATIKKILARQVTSPVQWETTVKTLLAKGLKKSYELKPGKVQINHCLLNYRTRAI
;
A
#
# COMPACT_ATOMS: atom_id res chain seq x y z
N MET A 1 6.59 8.09 -6.05
CA MET A 1 5.59 7.85 -4.98
C MET A 1 5.55 9.04 -4.05
N VAL A 2 4.37 9.40 -3.55
CA VAL A 2 4.20 10.43 -2.51
C VAL A 2 3.32 9.92 -1.36
N ASN A 3 3.47 10.53 -0.19
CA ASN A 3 2.57 10.34 0.93
C ASN A 3 1.65 11.55 1.04
N VAL A 4 0.33 11.31 1.12
CA VAL A 4 -0.71 12.33 1.29
C VAL A 4 -1.19 12.30 2.72
N ILE A 5 -1.05 13.43 3.42
CA ILE A 5 -1.39 13.53 4.84
C ILE A 5 -2.54 14.51 5.04
N GLY A 6 -3.50 14.13 5.88
CA GLY A 6 -4.64 14.97 6.25
C GLY A 6 -5.91 14.72 5.43
N LEU A 7 -5.90 13.70 4.55
CA LEU A 7 -7.09 13.23 3.82
C LEU A 7 -7.46 11.81 4.27
N ASP A 8 -8.74 11.48 4.20
CA ASP A 8 -9.22 10.10 4.29
C ASP A 8 -9.06 9.36 2.94
N SER A 9 -9.29 8.05 2.94
CA SER A 9 -9.10 7.19 1.78
C SER A 9 -9.98 7.58 0.59
N ASP A 10 -11.24 7.95 0.84
CA ASP A 10 -12.16 8.38 -0.22
C ASP A 10 -11.66 9.67 -0.89
N LYS A 11 -11.18 10.64 -0.10
CA LYS A 11 -10.61 11.88 -0.63
C LYS A 11 -9.29 11.67 -1.35
N VAL A 12 -8.44 10.75 -0.88
CA VAL A 12 -7.21 10.37 -1.59
C VAL A 12 -7.54 9.71 -2.93
N GLN A 13 -8.55 8.84 -2.98
CA GLN A 13 -8.99 8.24 -4.23
C GLN A 13 -9.49 9.31 -5.20
N GLN A 14 -10.36 10.23 -4.76
CA GLN A 14 -10.84 11.34 -5.61
C GLN A 14 -9.68 12.22 -6.12
N LEU A 15 -8.66 12.48 -5.29
CA LEU A 15 -7.46 13.21 -5.68
C LEU A 15 -6.67 12.46 -6.77
N CYS A 16 -6.50 11.14 -6.61
CA CYS A 16 -5.82 10.31 -7.60
C CYS A 16 -6.59 10.26 -8.92
N ASP A 17 -7.93 10.12 -8.86
CA ASP A 17 -8.78 10.11 -10.05
C ASP A 17 -8.70 11.44 -10.80
N ALA A 18 -8.74 12.56 -10.08
CA ALA A 18 -8.59 13.89 -10.66
C ALA A 18 -7.19 14.16 -11.23
N ALA A 19 -6.14 13.57 -10.65
CA ALA A 19 -4.78 13.65 -11.18
C ALA A 19 -4.59 12.78 -12.42
N ASN A 20 -5.16 11.58 -12.42
CA ASN A 20 -5.12 10.64 -13.54
C ASN A 20 -5.84 11.17 -14.80
N GLN A 21 -6.75 12.13 -14.67
CA GLN A 21 -7.39 12.80 -15.81
C GLN A 21 -6.45 13.74 -16.58
N ASP A 22 -5.36 14.19 -15.96
CA ASP A 22 -4.43 15.16 -16.53
C ASP A 22 -3.18 14.51 -17.15
N VAL A 23 -3.09 13.17 -17.12
CA VAL A 23 -1.90 12.42 -17.57
C VAL A 23 -2.28 11.24 -18.44
N ASP A 24 -1.38 10.88 -19.35
CA ASP A 24 -1.52 9.70 -20.19
C ASP A 24 -1.52 8.40 -19.36
N GLU A 25 -2.06 7.32 -19.94
CA GLU A 25 -2.21 6.03 -19.27
C GLU A 25 -0.90 5.52 -18.64
N ASP A 26 0.21 5.73 -19.34
CA ASP A 26 1.57 5.35 -18.93
C ASP A 26 2.11 6.14 -17.75
N ASN A 27 1.36 7.13 -17.25
CA ASN A 27 1.73 7.95 -16.09
C ASN A 27 0.73 7.83 -14.93
N LYS A 28 -0.41 7.15 -15.14
CA LYS A 28 -1.44 7.03 -14.12
C LYS A 28 -0.94 6.29 -12.88
N GLY A 29 -1.52 6.65 -11.75
CA GLY A 29 -1.21 6.08 -10.45
C GLY A 29 -2.41 5.44 -9.75
N ASN A 30 -2.15 4.90 -8.57
CA ASN A 30 -3.15 4.27 -7.71
C ASN A 30 -3.42 5.09 -6.43
N TYR A 31 -4.37 4.62 -5.62
CA TYR A 31 -4.74 5.27 -4.34
C TYR A 31 -3.63 5.29 -3.27
N ALA A 32 -2.58 4.47 -3.43
CA ALA A 32 -1.38 4.54 -2.59
C ALA A 32 -0.39 5.60 -3.11
N VAL A 33 -0.81 6.39 -4.08
CA VAL A 33 -0.12 7.56 -4.64
C VAL A 33 1.26 7.21 -5.19
N SER A 34 1.28 6.06 -5.84
CA SER A 34 2.34 5.53 -6.68
C SER A 34 1.90 5.59 -8.13
N GLY A 35 2.80 5.94 -9.04
CA GLY A 35 2.53 6.10 -10.46
C GLY A 35 3.75 6.67 -11.18
N GLY A 36 3.56 7.06 -12.44
CA GLY A 36 4.58 7.74 -13.23
C GLY A 36 4.95 9.10 -12.64
N VAL A 37 6.07 9.66 -13.08
CA VAL A 37 6.58 10.94 -12.56
C VAL A 37 5.53 12.05 -12.76
N MET A 38 4.93 12.13 -13.95
CA MET A 38 3.90 13.12 -14.24
C MET A 38 2.63 12.91 -13.41
N GLY A 39 2.21 11.66 -13.18
CA GLY A 39 1.06 11.36 -12.32
C GLY A 39 1.28 11.81 -10.88
N VAL A 40 2.50 11.60 -10.35
CA VAL A 40 2.88 12.09 -9.01
C VAL A 40 2.87 13.62 -8.96
N GLU A 41 3.37 14.29 -9.99
CA GLU A 41 3.36 15.76 -10.09
C GLU A 41 1.94 16.32 -10.18
N ALA A 42 1.05 15.66 -10.92
CA ALA A 42 -0.36 16.03 -10.99
C ALA A 42 -1.06 15.91 -9.63
N VAL A 43 -0.76 14.85 -8.86
CA VAL A 43 -1.27 14.71 -7.49
C VAL A 43 -0.76 15.84 -6.59
N GLU A 44 0.54 16.17 -6.66
CA GLU A 44 1.13 17.27 -5.89
C GLU A 44 0.46 18.61 -6.21
N ALA A 45 0.23 18.90 -7.49
CA ALA A 45 -0.40 20.14 -7.93
C ALA A 45 -1.86 20.27 -7.43
N LYS A 46 -2.61 19.15 -7.38
CA LYS A 46 -4.02 19.15 -6.96
C LYS A 46 -4.21 18.97 -5.45
N ALA A 47 -3.22 18.47 -4.72
CA ALA A 47 -3.36 18.13 -3.30
C ALA A 47 -3.95 19.27 -2.43
N LYS A 48 -3.53 20.52 -2.70
CA LYS A 48 -4.00 21.69 -1.94
C LYS A 48 -5.49 21.97 -2.15
N SER A 49 -6.03 21.79 -3.37
CA SER A 49 -7.46 22.01 -3.64
C SER A 49 -8.33 20.96 -2.95
N PHE A 50 -7.79 19.75 -2.75
CA PHE A 50 -8.41 18.69 -1.96
C PHE A 50 -8.24 18.86 -0.45
N LYS A 51 -7.58 19.93 0.00
CA LYS A 51 -7.29 20.25 1.41
C LYS A 51 -6.35 19.25 2.09
N ALA A 52 -5.45 18.63 1.33
CA ALA A 52 -4.37 17.84 1.93
C ALA A 52 -3.53 18.75 2.84
N ARG A 53 -3.22 18.28 4.05
CA ARG A 53 -2.38 19.00 5.01
C ARG A 53 -0.93 19.07 4.54
N MET A 54 -0.43 17.97 3.99
CA MET A 54 0.96 17.85 3.56
C MET A 54 1.12 16.77 2.49
N ILE A 55 2.05 16.99 1.57
CA ILE A 55 2.51 15.99 0.59
C ILE A 55 4.01 15.79 0.79
N VAL A 56 4.45 14.54 0.78
CA VAL A 56 5.88 14.19 0.95
C VAL A 56 6.29 13.19 -0.12
N ARG A 57 7.24 13.56 -1.00
CA ARG A 57 7.86 12.59 -1.92
C ARG A 57 8.61 11.53 -1.15
N LEU A 58 8.38 10.27 -1.52
CA LEU A 58 9.10 9.13 -0.95
C LEU A 58 10.36 8.88 -1.77
N VAL A 59 11.50 8.80 -1.10
CA VAL A 59 12.78 8.42 -1.71
C VAL A 59 12.82 6.91 -1.82
N VAL A 60 12.29 6.38 -2.92
CA VAL A 60 12.18 4.95 -3.21
C VAL A 60 12.68 4.66 -4.62
N ALA A 61 13.17 3.44 -4.83
CA ALA A 61 13.80 3.04 -6.08
C ALA A 61 12.83 2.86 -7.26
N GLY A 62 11.51 2.88 -7.02
CA GLY A 62 10.51 2.68 -8.08
C GLY A 62 9.09 3.01 -7.63
N ALA A 63 8.17 2.96 -8.59
CA ALA A 63 6.73 3.11 -8.36
C ALA A 63 6.13 1.79 -7.85
N PHE A 64 6.53 1.37 -6.65
CA PHE A 64 6.02 0.13 -6.05
C PHE A 64 4.50 0.09 -6.02
N HIS A 65 3.94 -1.12 -6.04
CA HIS A 65 2.51 -1.39 -5.96
C HIS A 65 1.72 -0.96 -7.21
N THR A 66 2.40 -0.83 -8.35
CA THR A 66 1.80 -0.48 -9.65
C THR A 66 2.32 -1.40 -10.76
N SER A 67 1.68 -1.33 -11.93
CA SER A 67 2.11 -2.03 -13.15
C SER A 67 3.52 -1.65 -13.61
N PHE A 68 4.07 -0.49 -13.21
CA PHE A 68 5.46 -0.12 -13.52
C PHE A 68 6.48 -1.13 -12.97
N MET A 69 6.10 -1.90 -11.95
CA MET A 69 6.96 -2.93 -11.37
C MET A 69 6.85 -4.30 -12.06
N GLU A 70 6.03 -4.46 -13.10
CA GLU A 70 5.84 -5.73 -13.81
C GLU A 70 7.18 -6.38 -14.24
N PRO A 71 8.19 -5.63 -14.76
CA PRO A 71 9.48 -6.23 -15.12
C PRO A 71 10.24 -6.86 -13.94
N ALA A 72 9.91 -6.51 -12.69
CA ALA A 72 10.53 -7.06 -11.49
C ALA A 72 9.87 -8.36 -11.01
N VAL A 73 8.65 -8.67 -11.47
CA VAL A 73 7.85 -9.81 -10.97
C VAL A 73 8.56 -11.13 -11.26
N SER A 74 8.97 -11.38 -12.51
CA SER A 74 9.63 -12.64 -12.90
C SER A 74 10.93 -12.91 -12.13
N ARG A 75 11.71 -11.85 -11.85
CA ARG A 75 12.92 -11.92 -11.03
C ARG A 75 12.60 -12.27 -9.58
N LEU A 76 11.55 -11.67 -9.03
CA LEU A 76 11.09 -11.94 -7.67
C LEU A 76 10.53 -13.36 -7.54
N GLU A 77 9.75 -13.83 -8.51
CA GLU A 77 9.26 -15.21 -8.58
C GLU A 77 10.39 -16.22 -8.59
N SER A 78 11.42 -15.97 -9.42
CA SER A 78 12.61 -16.82 -9.50
C SER A 78 13.35 -16.88 -8.15
N ALA A 79 13.51 -15.74 -7.48
CA ALA A 79 14.12 -15.69 -6.16
C ALA A 79 13.28 -16.42 -5.10
N LEU A 80 11.95 -16.27 -5.12
CA LEU A 80 11.02 -16.94 -4.20
C LEU A 80 10.93 -18.46 -4.47
N ALA A 81 11.16 -18.91 -5.70
CA ALA A 81 11.23 -20.32 -6.04
C ALA A 81 12.39 -21.02 -5.29
N ALA A 82 13.53 -20.34 -5.14
CA ALA A 82 14.72 -20.83 -4.44
C ALA A 82 14.59 -20.81 -2.90
N ILE A 83 13.55 -20.18 -2.34
CA ILE A 83 13.36 -20.05 -0.90
C ILE A 83 12.38 -21.10 -0.40
N GLU A 84 12.73 -21.85 0.65
CA GLU A 84 11.79 -22.71 1.36
C GLU A 84 10.86 -21.84 2.24
N ILE A 85 9.58 -21.74 1.89
CA ILE A 85 8.56 -21.19 2.77
C ILE A 85 7.89 -22.35 3.48
N ARG A 86 7.96 -22.37 4.81
CA ARG A 86 7.25 -23.34 5.64
C ARG A 86 5.88 -22.83 5.99
N GLN A 87 4.94 -23.75 6.21
CA GLN A 87 3.61 -23.40 6.70
C GLN A 87 3.74 -22.64 8.02
N PRO A 88 3.26 -21.40 8.11
CA PRO A 88 3.44 -20.61 9.31
C PRO A 88 2.46 -21.09 10.39
N ARG A 89 2.93 -21.12 11.65
CA ARG A 89 2.08 -21.43 12.81
C ARG A 89 0.97 -20.39 13.02
N ILE A 90 1.23 -19.16 12.61
CA ILE A 90 0.31 -18.04 12.66
C ILE A 90 0.07 -17.60 11.21
N PRO A 91 -1.16 -17.65 10.69
CA PRO A 91 -1.45 -17.22 9.33
C PRO A 91 -1.03 -15.77 9.09
N VAL A 92 -0.60 -15.49 7.86
CA VAL A 92 -0.20 -14.15 7.43
C VAL A 92 -1.40 -13.48 6.78
N ILE A 93 -1.73 -12.26 7.21
CA ILE A 93 -2.71 -11.44 6.51
C ILE A 93 -2.01 -10.69 5.38
N SER A 94 -2.46 -10.88 4.15
CA SER A 94 -1.89 -10.20 2.98
C SER A 94 -2.47 -8.81 2.81
N ASN A 95 -1.61 -7.83 2.50
CA ASN A 95 -2.05 -6.48 2.15
C ASN A 95 -2.64 -6.40 0.74
N ILE A 96 -2.61 -7.46 -0.06
CA ILE A 96 -3.20 -7.45 -1.42
C ILE A 96 -4.70 -7.67 -1.37
N ASP A 97 -5.17 -8.56 -0.49
CA ASP A 97 -6.57 -9.01 -0.44
C ASP A 97 -7.20 -8.91 0.95
N ALA A 98 -6.42 -8.48 1.96
CA ALA A 98 -6.81 -8.43 3.36
C ALA A 98 -7.29 -9.79 3.93
N GLN A 99 -6.87 -10.91 3.33
CA GLN A 99 -7.22 -12.26 3.73
C GLN A 99 -6.08 -12.98 4.45
N SER A 100 -6.46 -14.02 5.19
CA SER A 100 -5.55 -14.88 5.95
C SER A 100 -5.03 -16.03 5.11
N HIS A 101 -3.71 -16.17 5.03
CA HIS A 101 -3.04 -17.20 4.25
C HIS A 101 -2.09 -18.02 5.12
N ALA A 102 -2.15 -19.34 4.96
CA ALA A 102 -1.25 -20.28 5.62
C ALA A 102 -0.59 -21.26 4.64
N ASP A 103 -1.13 -21.43 3.44
CA ASP A 103 -0.53 -22.28 2.43
C ASP A 103 0.77 -21.65 1.87
N PRO A 104 1.93 -22.32 1.96
CA PRO A 104 3.20 -21.77 1.48
C PRO A 104 3.21 -21.43 -0.02
N ALA A 105 2.56 -22.24 -0.85
CA ALA A 105 2.52 -22.00 -2.29
C ALA A 105 1.73 -20.72 -2.61
N THR A 106 0.61 -20.51 -1.92
CA THR A 106 -0.20 -19.30 -2.00
C THR A 106 0.58 -18.08 -1.50
N ILE A 107 1.27 -18.19 -0.37
CA ILE A 107 2.11 -17.11 0.17
C ILE A 107 3.19 -16.70 -0.83
N LYS A 108 3.88 -17.64 -1.48
CA LYS A 108 4.88 -17.32 -2.53
C LYS A 108 4.28 -16.51 -3.67
N LYS A 109 3.12 -16.94 -4.19
CA LYS A 109 2.43 -16.24 -5.29
C LYS A 109 2.01 -14.82 -4.87
N ILE A 110 1.50 -14.66 -3.65
CA ILE A 110 1.12 -13.36 -3.11
C ILE A 110 2.33 -12.44 -2.98
N LEU A 111 3.45 -12.93 -2.43
CA LEU A 111 4.68 -12.13 -2.27
C LEU A 111 5.19 -11.61 -3.61
N ALA A 112 5.17 -12.44 -4.66
CA ALA A 112 5.54 -12.02 -6.02
C ALA A 112 4.61 -10.90 -6.53
N ARG A 113 3.29 -11.10 -6.40
CA ARG A 113 2.26 -10.16 -6.86
C ARG A 113 2.23 -8.85 -6.06
N GLN A 114 2.75 -8.84 -4.83
CA GLN A 114 2.69 -7.68 -3.93
C GLN A 114 3.42 -6.46 -4.51
N VAL A 115 4.47 -6.67 -5.30
CA VAL A 115 5.27 -5.58 -5.85
C VAL A 115 4.50 -4.74 -6.88
N THR A 116 3.48 -5.31 -7.52
CA THR A 116 2.62 -4.64 -8.52
C THR A 116 1.21 -4.36 -8.00
N SER A 117 0.82 -4.95 -6.87
CA SER A 117 -0.52 -4.79 -6.31
C SER A 117 -0.60 -3.64 -5.33
N PRO A 118 -1.70 -2.85 -5.35
CA PRO A 118 -1.93 -1.80 -4.37
C PRO A 118 -2.03 -2.35 -2.93
N VAL A 119 -1.59 -1.56 -1.96
CA VAL A 119 -1.52 -1.96 -0.54
C VAL A 119 -2.84 -1.64 0.17
N GLN A 120 -3.66 -2.64 0.46
CA GLN A 120 -4.95 -2.51 1.15
C GLN A 120 -4.79 -2.43 2.67
N TRP A 121 -4.00 -1.47 3.15
CA TRP A 121 -3.67 -1.37 4.58
C TRP A 121 -4.89 -1.09 5.45
N GLU A 122 -5.73 -0.11 5.06
CA GLU A 122 -6.93 0.23 5.83
C GLU A 122 -7.89 -0.96 5.92
N THR A 123 -8.14 -1.64 4.79
CA THR A 123 -8.96 -2.87 4.74
C THR A 123 -8.37 -3.95 5.63
N THR A 124 -7.06 -4.17 5.57
CA THR A 124 -6.35 -5.16 6.41
C THR A 124 -6.54 -4.88 7.89
N VAL A 125 -6.38 -3.63 8.32
CA VAL A 125 -6.59 -3.22 9.71
C VAL A 125 -8.05 -3.37 10.12
N LYS A 126 -9.02 -2.98 9.27
CA LYS A 126 -10.46 -3.20 9.52
C LYS A 126 -10.77 -4.68 9.71
N THR A 127 -10.23 -5.55 8.85
CA THR A 127 -10.39 -7.01 8.96
C THR A 127 -9.82 -7.54 10.27
N LEU A 128 -8.63 -7.07 10.68
CA LEU A 128 -8.02 -7.48 11.95
C LEU A 128 -8.85 -7.01 13.16
N LEU A 129 -9.35 -5.77 13.15
CA LEU A 129 -10.21 -5.23 14.21
C LEU A 129 -11.52 -6.01 14.31
N ALA A 130 -12.15 -6.33 13.17
CA ALA A 130 -13.35 -7.16 13.11
C ALA A 130 -13.11 -8.58 13.64
N LYS A 131 -11.89 -9.11 13.48
CA LYS A 131 -11.43 -10.39 14.06
C LYS A 131 -10.98 -10.28 15.52
N GLY A 132 -11.18 -9.13 16.17
CA GLY A 132 -10.95 -8.96 17.60
C GLY A 132 -9.54 -8.54 17.99
N LEU A 133 -8.74 -7.96 17.07
CA LEU A 133 -7.42 -7.41 17.40
C LEU A 133 -7.52 -6.42 18.58
N LYS A 134 -6.82 -6.70 19.68
CA LYS A 134 -6.73 -5.81 20.87
C LYS A 134 -5.37 -5.15 21.04
N LYS A 135 -4.32 -5.87 20.67
CA LYS A 135 -2.92 -5.44 20.80
C LYS A 135 -2.17 -5.76 19.53
N SER A 136 -1.30 -4.85 19.12
CA SER A 136 -0.44 -5.00 17.95
C SER A 136 0.97 -4.52 18.31
N TYR A 137 1.97 -5.15 17.70
CA TYR A 137 3.36 -4.78 17.82
C TYR A 137 3.92 -4.52 16.43
N GLU A 138 4.49 -3.34 16.21
CA GLU A 138 5.12 -2.96 14.94
C GLU A 138 6.62 -3.19 15.07
N LEU A 139 7.15 -4.15 14.31
CA LEU A 139 8.59 -4.40 14.22
C LEU A 139 9.10 -3.79 12.93
N LYS A 140 9.95 -2.77 13.04
CA LYS A 140 10.46 -2.03 11.88
C LYS A 140 11.92 -1.61 12.05
N PRO A 141 12.70 -1.59 10.97
CA PRO A 141 13.97 -0.87 10.95
C PRO A 141 13.72 0.64 10.82
N GLY A 142 14.21 1.44 11.78
CA GLY A 142 14.19 2.91 11.71
C GLY A 142 12.86 3.61 12.05
N LYS A 143 12.69 4.85 11.55
CA LYS A 143 11.62 5.79 11.94
C LYS A 143 10.39 5.82 11.01
N VAL A 144 10.14 4.81 10.17
CA VAL A 144 8.95 4.79 9.30
C VAL A 144 7.70 4.53 10.14
N GLN A 145 6.75 5.44 10.25
CA GLN A 145 5.53 5.25 11.06
C GLN A 145 4.34 4.85 10.18
N ILE A 146 3.84 3.61 10.33
CA ILE A 146 2.59 3.15 9.70
C ILE A 146 1.37 3.37 10.65
N ASN A 147 1.62 3.79 11.89
CA ASN A 147 0.61 3.91 12.96
C ASN A 147 -0.52 4.94 12.75
N HIS A 148 -0.53 5.69 11.65
CA HIS A 148 -1.57 6.71 11.43
C HIS A 148 -2.99 6.10 11.37
N CYS A 149 -3.16 4.90 10.80
CA CYS A 149 -4.49 4.27 10.72
C CYS A 149 -4.99 3.76 12.08
N LEU A 150 -4.18 3.06 12.87
CA LEU A 150 -4.63 2.48 14.16
C LEU A 150 -4.96 3.56 15.20
N LEU A 151 -4.28 4.71 15.16
CA LEU A 151 -4.56 5.83 16.04
C LEU A 151 -5.93 6.45 15.78
N ASN A 152 -6.36 6.56 14.51
CA ASN A 152 -7.67 7.08 14.15
C ASN A 152 -8.84 6.20 14.60
N TYR A 153 -8.63 4.88 14.72
CA TYR A 153 -9.64 3.94 15.23
C TYR A 153 -9.70 3.89 16.77
N ARG A 154 -8.61 4.20 17.48
CA ARG A 154 -8.63 4.30 18.95
C ARG A 154 -9.34 5.56 19.45
N THR A 155 -9.34 6.65 18.69
CA THR A 155 -10.05 7.89 19.06
C THR A 155 -11.55 7.87 18.74
N ARG A 156 -12.07 6.84 18.06
CA ARG A 156 -13.51 6.67 17.77
C ARG A 156 -14.22 5.63 18.65
N ALA A 157 -13.51 4.99 19.56
CA ALA A 157 -14.09 4.09 20.55
C ALA A 157 -14.14 4.79 21.91
N ILE A 158 -15.07 5.75 22.04
CA ILE A 158 -15.68 6.17 23.30
C ILE A 158 -17.16 6.40 23.02
#